data_AF-A0A6V7UPQ5-F1
#
_entry.id   AF-A0A6V7UPQ5-F1
#
_cell.length_a   1.000
_cell.length_b   1.000
_cell.length_c   1.000
_cell.angle_alpha   90.00
_cell.angle_beta   90.00
_cell.angle_gamma   90.00
#
_symmetry.space_group_name_H-M   'P 1'
#
loop_
_entity.id
_entity.type
_entity.pdbx_description
1 polymer ?
#
loop_
_entity_poly.entity_id
_entity_poly.type
_entity_poly.pdbx_seq_one_letter_code
_entity_poly.pdbx_strand_id
1 'polypeptide(L)'
;MISDVSTLESITCKIEWKLYNLNKHGHLMQNDQFLTSKEFYNSKCPSVKWQLRVYPNIWQLNSGIYVSLVQVGLNDSKPLKCSDGRIKK
;
A
#
# COMPACT_ATOMS: atom_id res chain seq x y z
N MET A 1 -6.35 -35.34 5.89
CA MET A 1 -6.50 -34.11 6.71
C MET A 1 -5.19 -33.38 6.69
N ILE A 2 -5.12 -32.20 6.08
CA ILE A 2 -3.98 -31.30 6.22
C ILE A 2 -4.51 -30.12 7.02
N SER A 3 -4.25 -30.12 8.32
CA SER A 3 -4.44 -28.93 9.15
C SER A 3 -3.17 -28.09 9.01
N ASP A 4 -3.04 -27.40 7.88
CA ASP A 4 -2.00 -26.39 7.69
C ASP A 4 -2.43 -25.16 8.49
N VAL A 5 -2.16 -25.20 9.79
CA VAL A 5 -2.29 -24.03 10.66
C VAL A 5 -1.09 -23.15 10.33
N SER A 6 -1.17 -22.45 9.20
CA SER A 6 -0.24 -21.38 8.89
C SER A 6 -0.49 -20.27 9.91
N THR A 7 0.44 -20.11 10.86
CA THR A 7 0.45 -18.97 11.76
C THR A 7 0.62 -17.72 10.91
N LEU A 8 -0.45 -16.96 10.73
CA LEU A 8 -0.44 -15.67 10.06
C LEU A 8 0.50 -14.73 10.83
N GLU A 9 1.69 -14.46 10.27
CA GLU A 9 2.58 -13.43 10.81
C GLU A 9 2.07 -12.05 10.39
N SER A 10 1.74 -11.20 11.37
CA SER A 10 1.42 -9.81 11.10
C SER A 10 2.69 -9.03 10.76
N ILE A 11 2.73 -8.44 9.57
CA ILE A 11 3.82 -7.57 9.13
C ILE A 11 3.36 -6.10 9.24
N THR A 12 4.03 -5.33 10.10
CA THR A 12 3.76 -3.89 10.24
C THR A 12 4.73 -3.08 9.38
N CYS A 13 4.20 -2.12 8.62
CA CYS A 13 4.96 -1.14 7.86
C CYS A 13 4.49 0.27 8.25
N LYS A 14 5.42 1.22 8.39
CA LYS A 14 5.10 2.63 8.61
C LYS A 14 5.50 3.42 7.37
N ILE A 15 4.54 4.16 6.82
CA ILE A 15 4.77 5.13 5.76
C ILE A 15 4.25 6.50 6.19
N GLU A 16 5.03 7.53 5.86
CA GLU A 16 4.63 8.92 6.01
C GLU A 16 4.66 9.58 4.63
N TRP A 17 3.54 10.17 4.24
CA TRP A 17 3.40 10.88 2.97
C TRP A 17 2.71 12.22 3.21
N LYS A 18 3.40 13.32 2.88
CA LYS A 18 2.87 14.68 3.00
C LYS A 18 2.34 15.15 1.65
N LEU A 19 1.08 15.55 1.65
CA LEU A 19 0.38 16.10 0.50
C LEU A 19 0.15 17.59 0.72
N TYR A 20 0.58 18.39 -0.24
CA TYR A 20 0.40 19.84 -0.23
C TYR A 20 -0.71 20.23 -1.21
N ASN A 21 -1.41 21.34 -0.94
CA ASN A 21 -2.43 21.90 -1.83
C ASN A 21 -3.55 20.90 -2.21
N LEU A 22 -3.94 20.02 -1.29
CA LEU A 22 -4.91 18.96 -1.57
C LEU A 22 -6.26 19.48 -2.10
N ASN A 23 -6.70 20.63 -1.59
CA ASN A 23 -7.92 21.30 -2.08
C ASN A 23 -7.80 21.69 -3.55
N LYS A 24 -6.65 22.22 -3.97
CA LYS A 24 -6.40 22.57 -5.37
C LYS A 24 -6.43 21.32 -6.26
N HIS A 25 -5.86 20.22 -5.78
CA HIS A 25 -5.93 18.95 -6.48
C HIS A 25 -7.38 18.47 -6.65
N GLY A 26 -8.20 18.46 -5.60
CA GLY A 26 -9.58 18.01 -5.74
C GLY A 26 -10.51 18.92 -6.54
N HIS A 27 -10.15 20.19 -6.77
CA HIS A 27 -10.86 21.04 -7.73
C HIS A 27 -10.47 20.77 -9.19
N LEU A 28 -9.25 20.31 -9.43
CA LEU A 28 -8.71 20.07 -10.78
C LEU A 28 -8.90 18.62 -11.24
N MET A 29 -9.10 17.69 -10.31
CA MET A 29 -9.16 16.26 -10.59
C MET A 29 -10.59 15.83 -10.92
N GLN A 30 -10.69 15.03 -11.99
CA GLN A 30 -11.95 14.40 -12.40
C GLN A 30 -12.27 13.19 -11.52
N ASN A 31 -13.50 12.67 -11.64
CA ASN A 31 -13.88 11.41 -11.02
C ASN A 31 -12.86 10.30 -11.38
N ASP A 32 -12.56 9.44 -10.40
CA ASP A 32 -11.61 8.33 -10.48
C ASP A 32 -10.13 8.72 -10.67
N GLN A 33 -9.78 10.01 -10.72
CA GLN A 33 -8.39 10.43 -10.64
C GLN A 33 -7.87 10.38 -9.20
N PHE A 34 -6.60 10.01 -9.06
CA PHE A 34 -5.93 9.88 -7.76
C PHE A 34 -4.50 10.41 -7.80
N LEU A 35 -4.04 10.83 -6.62
CA LEU A 35 -2.64 11.11 -6.34
C LEU A 35 -1.98 9.82 -5.87
N THR A 36 -0.74 9.58 -6.30
CA THR A 36 0.01 8.37 -5.98
C THR A 36 1.23 8.68 -5.12
N SER A 37 1.47 7.89 -4.09
CA SER A 37 2.74 7.95 -3.33
C SER A 37 3.90 7.36 -4.13
N LYS A 38 5.12 7.53 -3.62
CA LYS A 38 6.24 6.67 -4.03
C LYS A 38 5.94 5.21 -3.68
N GLU A 39 6.54 4.30 -4.45
CA GLU A 39 6.54 2.87 -4.11
C GLU A 39 7.27 2.64 -2.79
N PHE A 40 6.76 1.70 -2.00
CA PHE A 40 7.41 1.24 -0.78
C PHE A 40 7.22 -0.26 -0.61
N TYR A 41 8.07 -0.87 0.22
CA TYR A 41 8.04 -2.29 0.51
C TYR A 41 8.41 -2.51 1.97
N ASN A 42 8.03 -3.67 2.51
CA ASN A 42 8.48 -4.07 3.83
C ASN A 42 9.82 -4.82 3.71
N SER A 43 10.78 -4.56 4.61
CA SER A 43 12.07 -5.26 4.58
C SER A 43 11.94 -6.77 4.79
N LYS A 44 10.91 -7.24 5.50
CA LYS A 44 10.57 -8.66 5.63
C LYS A 44 10.00 -9.23 4.34
N CYS A 45 9.31 -8.43 3.52
CA CYS A 45 8.69 -8.86 2.27
C CYS A 45 9.06 -7.90 1.11
N PRO A 46 10.34 -7.87 0.70
CA PRO A 46 10.84 -6.90 -0.28
C PRO A 46 10.36 -7.18 -1.71
N SER A 47 9.79 -8.36 -1.96
CA SER A 47 9.22 -8.75 -3.24
C SER A 47 7.85 -8.14 -3.52
N VAL A 48 7.15 -7.63 -2.49
CA VAL A 48 5.83 -7.02 -2.63
C VAL A 48 5.97 -5.50 -2.54
N LYS A 49 5.61 -4.83 -3.62
CA LYS A 49 5.61 -3.37 -3.70
C LYS A 49 4.22 -2.81 -3.53
N TRP A 50 4.12 -1.77 -2.72
CA TRP A 50 2.89 -1.07 -2.40
C TRP A 50 2.96 0.40 -2.80
N GLN A 51 1.80 0.97 -3.08
CA GLN A 51 1.59 2.41 -3.24
C GLN A 51 0.31 2.82 -2.52
N LEU A 52 0.29 4.05 -2.00
CA LEU A 52 -0.92 4.71 -1.55
C LEU A 52 -1.53 5.50 -2.72
N ARG A 53 -2.84 5.44 -2.84
CA ARG A 53 -3.62 6.32 -3.71
C ARG A 53 -4.56 7.16 -2.87
N VAL A 54 -4.60 8.46 -3.17
CA VAL A 54 -5.50 9.43 -2.54
C VAL A 54 -6.43 9.97 -3.61
N TYR A 55 -7.73 9.84 -3.36
CA TYR A 55 -8.80 10.31 -4.24
C TYR A 55 -9.41 11.54 -3.58
N PRO A 56 -9.01 12.75 -3.99
CA PRO A 56 -9.54 13.99 -3.44
C PRO A 56 -10.90 14.26 -4.08
N ASN A 57 -11.93 13.47 -3.75
CA ASN A 57 -13.24 13.61 -4.35
C ASN A 57 -14.08 14.61 -3.56
N ILE A 58 -13.95 15.90 -3.89
CA ILE A 58 -14.61 17.01 -3.19
C ILE A 58 -16.06 17.20 -3.69
N TRP A 59 -16.48 16.50 -4.75
CA TRP A 59 -17.70 16.82 -5.51
C TRP A 59 -18.87 15.83 -5.33
N GLN A 60 -18.68 14.71 -4.63
CA GLN A 60 -19.76 13.77 -4.35
C GLN A 60 -20.33 13.99 -2.94
N LEU A 61 -21.61 13.65 -2.76
CA LEU A 61 -22.46 13.90 -1.58
C LEU A 61 -21.84 13.56 -0.20
N ASN A 62 -20.76 12.77 -0.17
CA ASN A 62 -19.95 12.52 1.02
C ASN A 62 -18.57 13.17 0.82
N SER A 63 -18.45 14.44 1.20
CA SER A 63 -17.21 15.21 1.14
C SER A 63 -16.12 14.56 2.01
N GLY A 64 -15.26 13.75 1.40
CA GLY A 64 -14.24 12.99 2.10
C GLY A 64 -13.06 12.63 1.22
N ILE A 65 -11.88 12.53 1.82
CA ILE A 65 -10.68 12.04 1.16
C ILE A 65 -10.69 10.51 1.28
N TYR A 66 -10.74 9.82 0.15
CA TYR A 66 -10.60 8.36 0.12
C TYR A 66 -9.13 7.99 -0.08
N VAL A 67 -8.64 7.05 0.72
CA VAL A 67 -7.27 6.54 0.66
C VAL A 67 -7.32 5.03 0.45
N SER A 68 -6.59 4.53 -0.55
CA SER A 68 -6.45 3.10 -0.81
C SER A 68 -4.98 2.68 -0.80
N LEU A 69 -4.71 1.49 -0.27
CA LEU A 69 -3.43 0.81 -0.37
C LEU A 69 -3.49 -0.19 -1.54
N VAL A 70 -2.56 -0.09 -2.49
CA VAL A 70 -2.56 -0.90 -3.71
C VAL A 70 -1.23 -1.62 -3.86
N GLN A 71 -1.28 -2.93 -4.14
CA GLN A 71 -0.12 -3.70 -4.56
C GLN A 71 0.17 -3.39 -6.04
N VAL A 72 1.37 -2.90 -6.34
CA VAL A 72 1.72 -2.40 -7.69
C VAL A 72 2.83 -3.19 -8.36
N GLY A 73 3.40 -4.17 -7.68
CA GLY A 73 4.38 -5.06 -8.27
C GLY A 73 4.66 -6.26 -7.40
N LEU A 74 4.87 -7.39 -8.08
CA LEU A 74 5.60 -8.53 -7.56
C LEU A 74 6.96 -8.50 -8.23
N ASN A 75 8.02 -8.71 -7.47
CA ASN A 75 9.34 -8.91 -8.05
C ASN A 75 9.35 -10.34 -8.63
N ASP A 76 8.97 -10.48 -9.92
CA ASP A 76 8.70 -11.75 -10.62
C ASP A 76 9.86 -12.77 -10.60
N SER A 77 11.03 -12.36 -10.12
CA SER A 77 12.24 -13.17 -10.07
C SER A 77 12.47 -13.92 -8.76
N LYS A 78 11.63 -13.76 -7.72
CA LYS A 78 11.78 -14.50 -6.46
C LYS A 78 10.43 -14.95 -5.89
N PRO A 79 10.31 -16.21 -5.42
CA PRO A 79 9.13 -16.64 -4.66
C PRO A 79 8.92 -15.70 -3.48
N LEU A 80 7.65 -15.47 -3.10
CA LEU A 80 7.25 -14.69 -1.92
C LEU A 80 7.97 -15.25 -0.68
N LYS A 81 9.16 -14.72 -0.39
CA LYS A 81 9.97 -15.10 0.76
C LYS A 81 9.87 -13.97 1.76
N CYS A 82 8.96 -14.12 2.70
CA CYS A 82 9.04 -13.40 3.96
C CYS A 82 10.22 -14.00 4.73
N SER A 83 11.22 -13.19 5.07
CA SER A 83 12.35 -13.68 5.86
C SER A 83 11.89 -13.97 7.29
N ASP A 84 11.60 -15.24 7.58
CA ASP A 84 11.51 -15.73 8.94
C ASP A 84 12.86 -15.51 9.62
N GLY A 85 12.90 -14.54 10.53
CA GLY A 85 14.10 -14.11 11.26
C GLY A 85 14.65 -15.14 12.25
N ARG A 86 14.74 -16.42 11.87
CA ARG A 86 15.40 -17.47 12.65
C ARG A 86 16.62 -17.98 11.89
N ILE A 87 17.74 -17.30 12.13
CA ILE A 87 19.05 -17.94 12.01
C ILE A 87 19.06 -19.03 13.09
N LYS A 88 18.84 -20.29 12.69
CA LYS A 88 19.21 -21.43 13.55
C LYS A 88 20.72 -21.56 13.48
N LYS A 89 21.37 -21.41 14.64
CA LYS A 89 22.79 -21.73 14.86
C LYS A 89 23.09 -23.18 14.51
#